data_AF-A0AAV6JUD5-F1
#
_entry.id   AF-A0AAV6JUD5-F1
#
_cell.length_a   1.000
_cell.length_b   1.000
_cell.length_c   1.000
_cell.angle_alpha   90.00
_cell.angle_beta   90.00
_cell.angle_gamma   90.00
#
_symmetry.space_group_name_H-M   'P 1'
#
loop_
_entity.id
_entity.type
_entity.pdbx_description
1 polymer ?
#
loop_
_entity_poly.entity_id
_entity_poly.type
_entity_poly.pdbx_seq_one_letter_code
_entity_poly.pdbx_strand_id
1 'polypeptide(L)'
;MKDGLDVVRSKVQAITAKVKANHYPTADGISYLEAKHLLLLNYCQSLVYYLLRKAKGLSIEGHPVVQSLVEIRLFLEKVRPIDKKLQYQIQKLTRVSSSAVDKGGLSEEEEDATTTQKEEDLLKYRPNPDMLVNIAPELSEPY
;
A
#
# COMPACT_ATOMS: atom_id res chain seq x y z
N MET A 1 -27.76 -15.39 26.12
CA MET A 1 -26.38 -14.92 25.81
C MET A 1 -25.32 -16.01 25.95
N LYS A 2 -25.40 -16.90 26.96
CA LYS A 2 -24.43 -18.01 27.11
C LYS A 2 -24.40 -18.99 25.93
N ASP A 3 -25.55 -19.43 25.45
CA ASP A 3 -25.62 -20.42 24.35
C ASP A 3 -24.97 -19.93 23.05
N GLY A 4 -25.15 -18.65 22.70
CA GLY A 4 -24.51 -18.06 21.52
C GLY A 4 -22.99 -17.99 21.65
N LEU A 5 -22.49 -17.72 22.86
CA LEU A 5 -21.06 -17.70 23.14
C LEU A 5 -20.45 -19.09 23.05
N ASP A 6 -21.17 -20.12 23.51
CA ASP A 6 -20.73 -21.52 23.42
C ASP A 6 -20.72 -22.04 21.97
N VAL A 7 -21.65 -21.59 21.13
CA VAL A 7 -21.64 -21.87 19.68
C VAL A 7 -20.47 -21.21 18.96
N VAL A 8 -20.17 -19.95 19.28
CA VAL A 8 -18.99 -19.27 18.72
C VAL A 8 -17.72 -19.95 19.20
N ARG A 9 -17.63 -20.29 20.49
CA ARG A 9 -16.49 -20.96 21.09
C ARG A 9 -16.21 -22.32 20.44
N SER A 10 -17.24 -23.14 20.25
CA SER A 10 -17.11 -24.45 19.60
C SER A 10 -16.67 -24.33 18.14
N LYS A 11 -17.23 -23.38 17.37
CA LYS A 11 -16.79 -23.11 15.99
C LYS A 11 -15.33 -22.64 15.93
N VAL A 12 -14.94 -21.72 16.81
CA VAL A 12 -13.57 -21.22 16.88
C VAL A 12 -12.62 -22.37 17.25
N GLN A 13 -12.95 -23.17 18.26
CA GLN A 13 -12.15 -24.35 18.64
C GLN A 13 -11.99 -25.35 17.50
N ALA A 14 -13.06 -25.62 16.74
CA ALA A 14 -13.01 -26.51 15.58
C ALA A 14 -12.09 -25.98 14.47
N ILE A 15 -12.12 -24.67 14.21
CA ILE A 15 -11.22 -24.02 13.24
C ILE A 15 -9.78 -24.06 13.76
N THR A 16 -9.55 -23.74 15.04
CA THR A 16 -8.23 -23.80 15.67
C THR A 16 -7.63 -25.20 15.62
N ALA A 17 -8.43 -26.25 15.84
CA ALA A 17 -7.98 -27.63 15.73
C ALA A 17 -7.50 -27.97 14.30
N LYS A 18 -8.25 -27.53 13.28
CA LYS A 18 -7.88 -27.73 11.87
C LYS A 18 -6.64 -26.95 11.46
N VAL A 19 -6.48 -25.72 11.98
CA VAL A 19 -5.28 -24.91 11.77
C VAL A 19 -4.05 -25.59 12.40
N LYS A 20 -4.16 -26.06 13.65
CA LYS A 20 -3.10 -26.82 14.34
C LYS A 20 -2.75 -28.13 13.63
N ALA A 21 -3.72 -28.75 12.97
CA ALA A 21 -3.53 -29.95 12.16
C ALA A 21 -2.97 -29.68 10.76
N ASN A 22 -2.47 -28.45 10.48
CA ASN A 22 -1.94 -28.02 9.17
C ASN A 22 -2.90 -28.22 7.98
N HIS A 23 -4.22 -28.31 8.22
CA HIS A 23 -5.20 -28.46 7.14
C HIS A 23 -5.47 -27.14 6.40
N TYR A 24 -4.95 -26.02 6.91
CA TYR A 24 -5.03 -24.71 6.26
C TYR A 24 -3.62 -24.13 6.13
N PRO A 25 -3.23 -23.62 4.95
CA PRO A 25 -1.94 -22.98 4.74
C PRO A 25 -1.94 -21.61 5.42
N THR A 26 -1.64 -21.61 6.73
CA THR A 26 -1.62 -20.40 7.56
C THR A 26 -0.22 -19.90 7.88
N ALA A 27 0.81 -20.59 7.37
CA ALA A 27 2.22 -20.30 7.66
C ALA A 27 2.62 -18.86 7.29
N ASP A 28 2.17 -18.37 6.14
CA ASP A 28 2.47 -17.01 5.65
C ASP A 28 1.36 -15.98 5.95
N GLY A 29 0.31 -16.41 6.67
CA GLY A 29 -0.89 -15.60 6.90
C GLY A 29 -1.71 -15.33 5.64
N ILE A 30 -2.64 -14.38 5.74
CA ILE A 30 -3.43 -13.92 4.58
C ILE A 30 -2.64 -12.81 3.89
N SER A 31 -2.38 -12.97 2.59
CA SER A 31 -1.76 -11.92 1.79
C SER A 31 -2.63 -10.66 1.80
N TYR A 32 -2.00 -9.48 1.88
CA TYR A 32 -2.73 -8.21 1.79
C TYR A 32 -3.65 -8.15 0.56
N LEU A 33 -3.20 -8.71 -0.58
CA LEU A 33 -3.98 -8.74 -1.81
C LEU A 33 -5.25 -9.59 -1.67
N GLU A 34 -5.15 -10.72 -0.98
CA GLU A 34 -6.27 -11.61 -0.68
C GLU A 34 -7.24 -10.96 0.32
N ALA A 35 -6.72 -10.32 1.38
CA ALA A 35 -7.54 -9.57 2.33
C ALA A 35 -8.31 -8.43 1.63
N LYS A 36 -7.65 -7.69 0.74
CA LYS A 36 -8.28 -6.65 -0.08
C LYS A 36 -9.34 -7.21 -1.02
N HIS A 37 -9.08 -8.37 -1.62
CA HIS A 37 -10.06 -9.06 -2.47
C HIS A 37 -11.32 -9.44 -1.68
N LEU A 38 -11.16 -10.08 -0.52
CA LEU A 38 -12.28 -10.44 0.36
C LEU A 38 -13.06 -9.22 0.85
N LEU A 39 -12.37 -8.12 1.15
CA LEU A 39 -13.00 -6.86 1.56
C LEU A 39 -13.86 -6.26 0.44
N LEU A 40 -13.35 -6.23 -0.80
CA LEU A 40 -14.09 -5.78 -1.97
C LEU A 40 -15.28 -6.70 -2.30
N LEU A 41 -15.10 -8.01 -2.16
CA LEU A 41 -16.18 -8.98 -2.38
C LEU A 41 -17.33 -8.75 -1.39
N ASN A 42 -17.02 -8.58 -0.10
CA ASN A 42 -18.02 -8.26 0.92
C ASN A 42 -18.71 -6.93 0.67
N TYR A 43 -18.00 -5.92 0.15
CA TYR A 43 -18.60 -4.66 -0.27
C TYR A 43 -19.63 -4.87 -1.38
N CYS A 44 -19.26 -5.60 -2.44
CA CYS A 44 -20.15 -5.92 -3.56
C CYS A 44 -21.38 -6.71 -3.09
N GLN A 45 -21.20 -7.73 -2.25
CA GLN A 45 -22.31 -8.52 -1.73
C GLN A 45 -23.28 -7.68 -0.89
N SER A 46 -22.75 -6.83 0.00
CA SER A 46 -23.58 -5.93 0.82
C SER A 46 -24.31 -4.91 -0.04
N LEU A 47 -23.68 -4.42 -1.11
CA LEU A 47 -24.26 -3.47 -2.05
C LEU A 47 -25.38 -4.11 -2.87
N VAL A 48 -25.16 -5.31 -3.40
CA VAL A 48 -26.18 -6.08 -4.13
C VAL A 48 -27.39 -6.36 -3.22
N TYR A 49 -27.15 -6.78 -1.97
CA TYR A 49 -28.22 -6.98 -1.01
C TYR A 49 -28.99 -5.69 -0.72
N TYR A 50 -28.28 -4.57 -0.51
CA TYR A 50 -28.90 -3.26 -0.31
C TYR A 50 -29.81 -2.87 -1.48
N LEU A 51 -29.34 -3.05 -2.73
CA LEU A 51 -30.10 -2.77 -3.94
C LEU A 51 -31.31 -3.69 -4.08
N LEU A 52 -31.16 -5.00 -3.81
CA LEU A 52 -32.27 -5.95 -3.82
C LEU A 52 -33.35 -5.56 -2.81
N ARG A 53 -32.95 -5.07 -1.63
CA ARG A 53 -33.86 -4.64 -0.57
C ARG A 53 -34.61 -3.37 -0.96
N LYS A 54 -33.91 -2.37 -1.53
CA LYS A 54 -34.50 -1.18 -2.17
C LYS A 54 -35.53 -1.58 -3.24
N ALA A 55 -35.16 -2.49 -4.14
CA ALA A 55 -36.00 -2.91 -5.25
C ALA A 55 -37.29 -3.62 -4.81
N LYS A 56 -37.24 -4.34 -3.68
CA LYS A 56 -38.42 -4.95 -3.05
C LYS A 56 -39.29 -3.98 -2.24
N GLY A 57 -38.91 -2.70 -2.15
CA GLY A 57 -39.64 -1.69 -1.37
C GLY A 57 -39.53 -1.87 0.15
N LEU A 58 -38.55 -2.64 0.63
CA LEU A 58 -38.36 -2.88 2.06
C LEU A 58 -37.64 -1.68 2.71
N SER A 59 -38.12 -1.25 3.89
CA SER A 59 -37.51 -0.12 4.61
C SER A 59 -36.07 -0.40 5.01
N ILE A 60 -35.19 0.56 4.77
CA ILE A 60 -33.74 0.48 4.99
C ILE A 60 -33.33 0.99 6.36
N GLU A 61 -34.19 1.80 6.96
CA GLU A 61 -33.96 2.37 8.28
C GLU A 61 -33.82 1.26 9.33
N GLY A 62 -32.78 1.37 10.15
CA GLY A 62 -32.46 0.38 11.19
C GLY A 62 -31.86 -0.93 10.69
N HIS A 63 -31.64 -1.12 9.37
CA HIS A 63 -31.05 -2.36 8.87
C HIS A 63 -29.51 -2.32 8.91
N PRO A 64 -28.84 -3.37 9.42
CA PRO A 64 -27.39 -3.38 9.60
C PRO A 64 -26.58 -3.25 8.30
N VAL A 65 -27.18 -3.55 7.13
CA VAL A 65 -26.51 -3.44 5.82
C VAL A 65 -25.88 -2.07 5.57
N VAL A 66 -26.52 -0.98 6.01
CA VAL A 66 -25.99 0.37 5.78
C VAL A 66 -24.75 0.60 6.64
N GLN A 67 -24.79 0.17 7.90
CA GLN A 67 -23.65 0.22 8.80
C GLN A 67 -22.49 -0.63 8.26
N SER A 68 -22.76 -1.86 7.82
CA SER A 68 -21.73 -2.72 7.21
C SER A 68 -21.11 -2.11 5.96
N LEU A 69 -21.91 -1.46 5.09
CA LEU A 69 -21.40 -0.77 3.90
C LEU A 69 -20.47 0.39 4.27
N VAL A 70 -20.85 1.20 5.26
CA VAL A 70 -20.03 2.32 5.73
C VAL A 70 -18.74 1.83 6.38
N GLU A 71 -18.82 0.77 7.19
CA GLU A 71 -17.66 0.16 7.83
C GLU A 71 -16.66 -0.39 6.79
N ILE A 72 -17.15 -1.14 5.80
CA ILE A 72 -16.30 -1.64 4.71
C ILE A 72 -15.69 -0.47 3.92
N ARG A 73 -16.47 0.60 3.66
CA ARG A 73 -15.97 1.82 2.99
C ARG A 73 -14.83 2.47 3.78
N LEU A 74 -14.96 2.56 5.09
CA LEU A 74 -13.94 3.09 5.98
C LEU A 74 -12.66 2.24 5.90
N PHE A 75 -12.79 0.91 5.93
CA PHE A 75 -11.62 0.03 5.78
C PHE A 75 -10.93 0.22 4.43
N LEU A 76 -11.68 0.35 3.34
CA LEU A 76 -11.12 0.65 2.02
C LEU A 76 -10.34 1.97 1.99
N GLU A 77 -10.77 2.97 2.75
CA GLU A 77 -10.03 4.23 2.88
C GLU A 77 -8.75 4.07 3.70
N LYS A 78 -8.81 3.30 4.79
CA LYS A 78 -7.66 3.04 5.67
C LYS A 78 -6.55 2.26 4.98
N VAL A 79 -6.87 1.39 4.03
CA VAL A 79 -5.85 0.60 3.31
C VAL A 79 -5.22 1.33 2.12
N ARG A 80 -5.72 2.52 1.72
CA ARG A 80 -5.16 3.31 0.59
C ARG A 80 -3.65 3.57 0.69
N PRO A 81 -3.06 3.88 1.85
CA PRO A 81 -1.61 4.07 1.95
C PRO A 81 -0.83 2.78 1.63
N ILE A 82 -1.36 1.62 2.01
CA ILE A 82 -0.78 0.31 1.73
C ILE A 82 -0.84 0.05 0.22
N ASP A 83 -1.97 0.35 -0.41
CA ASP A 83 -2.12 0.27 -1.87
C ASP A 83 -1.08 1.11 -2.61
N LYS A 84 -0.82 2.33 -2.17
CA LYS A 84 0.20 3.20 -2.78
C LYS A 84 1.60 2.60 -2.68
N LYS A 85 1.97 2.07 -1.50
CA LYS A 85 3.26 1.40 -1.30
C LYS A 85 3.40 0.17 -2.19
N LEU A 86 2.37 -0.65 -2.26
CA LEU A 86 2.36 -1.85 -3.11
C LEU A 86 2.45 -1.48 -4.59
N GLN A 87 1.70 -0.46 -5.03
CA GLN A 87 1.76 0.04 -6.40
C GLN A 87 3.16 0.55 -6.76
N TYR A 88 3.82 1.27 -5.85
CA TYR A 88 5.19 1.72 -6.05
C TYR A 88 6.15 0.53 -6.18
N GLN A 89 6.05 -0.47 -5.31
CA GLN A 89 6.89 -1.68 -5.37
C GLN A 89 6.69 -2.44 -6.69
N ILE A 90 5.44 -2.61 -7.13
CA ILE A 90 5.13 -3.21 -8.43
C ILE A 90 5.77 -2.40 -9.55
N GLN A 91 5.60 -1.07 -9.57
CA GLN A 91 6.20 -0.21 -10.59
C GLN A 91 7.72 -0.26 -10.60
N LYS A 92 8.37 -0.28 -9.42
CA LYS A 92 9.84 -0.43 -9.31
C LYS A 92 10.29 -1.74 -9.94
N LEU A 93 9.65 -2.86 -9.61
CA LEU A 93 9.98 -4.18 -10.16
C LEU A 93 9.71 -4.26 -11.67
N THR A 94 8.58 -3.72 -12.14
CA THR A 94 8.26 -3.69 -13.58
C THR A 94 9.28 -2.85 -14.35
N ARG A 95 9.69 -1.69 -13.81
CA ARG A 95 10.73 -0.85 -14.43
C ARG A 95 12.08 -1.54 -14.47
N VAL A 96 12.49 -2.22 -13.39
CA VAL A 96 13.74 -3.00 -13.38
C VAL A 96 13.67 -4.09 -14.44
N SER A 97 12.56 -4.81 -14.54
CA SER A 97 12.37 -5.85 -15.57
C SER A 97 12.37 -5.29 -16.99
N SER A 98 11.74 -4.14 -17.25
CA SER A 98 11.74 -3.52 -18.58
C SER A 98 13.09 -2.87 -18.90
N SER A 99 13.75 -2.27 -17.92
CA SER A 99 15.11 -1.75 -18.07
C SER A 99 16.14 -2.85 -18.20
N ALA A 100 15.92 -4.06 -17.70
CA ALA A 100 16.78 -5.20 -18.00
C ALA A 100 16.62 -5.69 -19.45
N VAL A 101 15.48 -5.42 -20.09
CA VAL A 101 15.26 -5.66 -21.52
C VAL A 101 15.89 -4.55 -22.39
N ASP A 102 15.90 -3.30 -21.91
CA ASP A 102 16.49 -2.15 -22.63
C ASP A 102 17.98 -1.88 -22.32
N LYS A 103 18.45 -2.21 -21.11
CA LYS A 103 19.83 -1.92 -20.66
C LYS A 103 20.76 -3.10 -20.92
N GLY A 104 21.06 -3.27 -22.20
CA GLY A 104 22.46 -3.28 -22.63
C GLY A 104 23.15 -1.91 -22.45
N GLY A 105 22.86 -1.14 -21.38
CA GLY A 105 23.28 0.26 -21.26
C GLY A 105 22.91 0.97 -19.94
N LEU A 106 23.80 0.82 -18.96
CA LEU A 106 24.18 1.71 -17.84
C LEU A 106 23.21 2.24 -16.75
N SER A 107 23.74 2.05 -15.54
CA SER A 107 23.74 2.83 -14.28
C SER A 107 22.45 3.03 -13.46
N GLU A 108 22.65 2.74 -12.17
CA GLU A 108 21.79 2.87 -10.99
C GLU A 108 21.95 4.28 -10.41
N GLU A 109 20.84 4.94 -10.08
CA GLU A 109 20.82 5.99 -9.06
C GLU A 109 19.53 5.82 -8.24
N GLU A 110 19.69 5.63 -6.93
CA GLU A 110 18.61 5.66 -5.94
C GLU A 110 18.29 7.11 -5.58
N GLU A 111 17.01 7.50 -5.58
CA GLU A 111 16.56 8.67 -4.81
C GLU A 111 15.19 8.41 -4.15
N ASP A 112 15.24 8.46 -2.82
CA ASP A 112 14.16 8.75 -1.89
C ASP A 112 14.00 10.27 -1.78
N ALA A 113 12.80 10.83 -1.96
CA ALA A 113 12.30 11.98 -1.19
C ALA A 113 10.91 12.46 -1.66
N THR A 114 10.00 12.39 -0.70
CA THR A 114 8.82 13.23 -0.44
C THR A 114 8.91 14.69 -0.96
N THR A 115 7.86 15.10 -1.70
CA THR A 115 7.19 16.42 -1.76
C THR A 115 8.04 17.70 -1.59
N THR A 116 8.08 18.58 -2.61
CA THR A 116 7.72 20.03 -2.53
C THR A 116 7.69 20.62 -3.96
N GLN A 117 6.78 21.57 -4.18
CA GLN A 117 6.50 22.25 -5.44
C GLN A 117 7.65 23.19 -5.85
N LYS A 118 7.88 23.30 -7.18
CA LYS A 118 8.76 24.22 -7.93
C LYS A 118 9.39 25.37 -7.11
N GLU A 119 10.70 25.30 -6.90
CA GLU A 119 11.61 26.44 -6.87
C GLU A 119 12.98 25.94 -7.34
N GLU A 120 13.58 26.75 -8.22
CA GLU A 120 14.82 26.62 -9.00
C GLU A 120 15.75 25.44 -8.68
N ASP A 121 16.14 24.70 -9.73
CA ASP A 121 17.03 23.54 -9.73
C ASP A 121 18.34 23.75 -8.92
N LEU A 122 18.27 23.47 -7.62
CA LEU A 122 19.33 23.57 -6.61
C LEU A 122 20.50 22.61 -6.87
N LEU A 123 20.35 21.67 -7.82
CA LEU A 123 21.38 20.69 -8.20
C LEU A 123 22.45 21.28 -9.14
N LYS A 124 22.26 22.51 -9.63
CA LYS A 124 23.26 23.23 -10.44
C LYS A 124 24.43 23.79 -9.62
N TYR A 125 24.35 23.78 -8.30
CA TYR A 125 25.45 24.18 -7.42
C TYR A 125 26.39 23.01 -7.09
N ARG A 126 26.89 22.31 -8.12
CA ARG A 126 28.08 21.48 -7.92
C ARG A 126 29.30 22.41 -7.85
N PRO A 127 30.17 22.28 -6.84
CA PRO A 127 31.41 23.03 -6.80
C PRO A 127 32.18 22.79 -8.11
N ASN A 128 32.49 23.86 -8.84
CA ASN A 128 33.25 23.75 -10.08
C ASN A 128 34.75 23.74 -9.73
N PRO A 129 35.43 22.58 -9.76
CA PRO A 129 36.79 22.44 -9.24
C PRO A 129 37.82 23.28 -10.01
N ASP A 130 37.52 23.65 -11.26
CA ASP A 130 38.36 24.51 -12.09
C ASP A 130 38.49 25.95 -11.57
N MET A 131 37.55 26.41 -10.72
CA MET A 131 37.61 27.76 -10.13
C MET A 131 38.65 27.89 -9.01
N LEU A 132 39.18 26.79 -8.48
CA LEU A 132 40.14 26.81 -7.36
C LEU A 132 41.60 26.95 -7.81
N VAL A 133 41.89 26.91 -9.11
CA VAL A 133 43.28 26.78 -9.60
C VAL A 133 43.94 28.13 -9.93
N ASN A 134 43.20 29.24 -9.98
CA ASN A 134 43.74 30.55 -10.41
C ASN A 134 43.67 31.70 -9.39
N ILE A 135 43.61 31.40 -8.09
CA ILE A 135 43.81 32.42 -7.05
C ILE A 135 45.02 32.02 -6.20
N ALA A 136 46.20 32.03 -6.81
CA ALA A 136 47.43 32.25 -6.08
C ALA A 136 47.74 33.75 -6.19
N PRO A 137 47.70 34.53 -5.10
CA PRO A 137 48.18 35.89 -5.13
C PRO A 137 49.69 35.85 -5.33
N GLU A 138 50.19 36.65 -6.28
CA GLU A 138 51.60 37.04 -6.33
C GLU A 138 51.95 37.75 -5.02
N LEU A 139 52.35 37.00 -3.99
CA LEU A 139 53.17 37.53 -2.91
C LEU A 139 54.61 37.55 -3.42
N SER A 140 54.99 38.71 -3.95
CA SER A 140 56.37 39.16 -3.93
C SER A 140 56.81 39.26 -2.47
N GLU A 141 57.84 38.50 -2.09
CA GLU A 141 58.59 38.75 -0.86
C GLU A 141 59.95 39.40 -1.19
N PRO A 142 60.47 40.27 -0.30
CA PRO A 142 61.62 41.13 -0.56
C PRO A 142 62.96 40.49 -0.19
N TYR A 143 64.01 41.10 -0.74
CA TYR A 143 65.46 40.87 -0.64
C TYR A 143 66.09 40.01 -1.74
#